data_AF-A0A914S1X3-F1
#
_entry.id   AF-A0A914S1X3-F1
#
_cell.length_a   1.000
_cell.length_b   1.000
_cell.length_c   1.000
_cell.angle_alpha   90.00
_cell.angle_beta   90.00
_cell.angle_gamma   90.00
#
_symmetry.space_group_name_H-M   'P 1'
#
loop_
_entity.id
_entity.type
_entity.pdbx_description
1 polymer ?
#
loop_
_entity_poly.entity_id
_entity_poly.type
_entity_poly.pdbx_seq_one_letter_code
_entity_poly.pdbx_strand_id
1 'polypeptide(L)'
;MVFNKPFVEKPLSAEDHNVYIYYPSSVGGVTIFDDKRKVSLKVYAVGPYYAHAEARKAPGLDGKVERDSHGKEVRYPVILSSKEKTIARKVVIAF
;
A
#
# COMPACT_ATOMS: atom_id res chain seq x y z
N MET A 1 0.29 19.29 19.49
CA MET A 1 -0.53 18.24 18.84
C MET A 1 0.14 16.91 19.12
N VAL A 2 -0.59 15.91 19.64
CA VAL A 2 -0.03 14.59 19.99
C VAL A 2 -0.63 13.56 19.04
N PHE A 3 0.21 12.75 18.38
CA PHE A 3 -0.24 11.66 17.52
C PHE A 3 -0.18 10.34 18.27
N ASN A 4 -1.33 9.69 18.40
CA ASN A 4 -1.40 8.33 18.93
C ASN A 4 -0.81 7.36 17.91
N LYS A 5 0.06 6.46 18.37
CA LYS A 5 0.62 5.39 17.55
C LYS A 5 -0.43 4.27 17.36
N PRO A 6 -0.43 3.54 16.22
CA PRO A 6 0.51 3.68 15.11
C PRO A 6 0.20 4.88 14.20
N PHE A 7 1.25 5.53 13.69
CA PHE A 7 1.13 6.57 12.67
C PHE A 7 2.22 6.46 11.61
N VAL A 8 1.98 7.05 10.44
CA VAL A 8 2.87 7.05 9.28
C VAL A 8 3.40 8.47 9.05
N GLU A 9 4.71 8.62 8.92
CA GLU A 9 5.37 9.85 8.52
C GLU A 9 5.82 9.72 7.06
N LYS A 10 5.48 10.71 6.24
CA LYS A 10 5.86 10.78 4.84
C LYS A 10 6.57 12.11 4.58
N PRO A 11 7.65 12.13 3.78
CA PRO A 11 8.27 13.36 3.34
C PRO A 11 7.30 14.16 2.46
N LEU A 12 7.51 15.48 2.39
CA LEU A 12 6.69 16.35 1.55
C LEU A 12 6.87 16.06 0.05
N SER A 13 8.11 15.72 -0.35
CA SER A 13 8.45 15.36 -1.73
C SER A 13 7.96 13.95 -2.06
N ALA A 14 7.21 13.80 -3.16
CA ALA A 14 6.78 12.49 -3.66
C ALA A 14 7.93 11.64 -4.22
N GLU A 15 9.05 12.27 -4.58
CA GLU A 15 10.28 11.62 -5.04
C GLU A 15 11.10 11.01 -3.89
N ASP A 16 10.85 11.46 -2.65
CA ASP A 16 11.46 10.86 -1.47
C ASP A 16 10.61 9.68 -0.98
N HIS A 17 11.16 8.48 -1.09
CA HIS A 17 10.48 7.24 -0.73
C HIS A 17 10.75 6.81 0.73
N ASN A 18 11.38 7.63 1.56
CA ASN A 18 11.66 7.35 2.97
C ASN A 18 10.40 7.54 3.85
N VAL A 19 9.52 6.55 3.83
CA VAL A 19 8.31 6.52 4.66
C VAL A 19 8.57 5.77 5.97
N TYR A 20 8.30 6.41 7.10
CA TYR A 20 8.48 5.81 8.44
C TYR A 20 7.13 5.43 9.07
N ILE A 21 7.12 4.31 9.80
CA ILE A 21 5.95 3.82 10.54
C ILE A 21 6.35 3.67 12.02
N TYR A 22 5.61 4.34 12.90
CA TYR A 22 5.89 4.34 14.32
C TYR A 22 4.88 3.50 15.08
N TYR A 23 5.36 2.47 15.81
CA TYR A 23 4.52 1.56 16.59
C TYR A 23 4.46 1.93 18.08
N PRO A 24 3.32 1.66 18.77
CA PRO A 24 3.21 1.86 20.21
C PRO A 24 4.22 1.00 20.97
N SER A 25 4.79 1.53 22.05
CA SER A 25 5.77 0.79 22.89
C SER A 25 5.18 -0.47 23.52
N SER A 26 3.86 -0.57 23.65
CA SER A 26 3.14 -1.75 24.13
C SER A 26 3.15 -2.93 23.14
N VAL A 27 3.53 -2.71 21.88
CA VAL A 27 3.53 -3.74 20.82
C VAL A 27 4.92 -4.37 20.67
N GLY A 28 5.61 -4.62 21.80
CA GLY A 28 6.90 -5.30 21.84
C GLY A 28 6.88 -6.60 21.04
N GLY A 29 7.31 -6.55 19.78
CA GLY A 29 7.56 -7.70 18.92
C GLY A 29 6.38 -8.61 18.58
N VAL A 30 5.11 -8.14 18.59
CA VAL A 30 3.97 -8.99 18.15
C VAL A 30 3.02 -8.22 17.22
N THR A 31 3.03 -8.66 15.96
CA THR A 31 2.21 -8.13 14.87
C THR A 31 0.77 -8.63 14.96
N ILE A 32 -0.12 -7.86 15.59
CA ILE A 32 -1.57 -8.00 15.36
C ILE A 32 -1.98 -6.99 14.30
N PHE A 33 -2.13 -7.45 13.05
CA PHE A 33 -2.84 -6.72 11.99
C PHE A 33 -3.90 -7.63 11.38
N ASP A 34 -5.16 -7.24 11.51
CA ASP A 34 -6.25 -7.62 10.61
C ASP A 34 -6.96 -6.30 10.23
N ASP A 35 -7.32 -6.03 8.98
CA ASP A 35 -8.55 -6.60 8.46
C ASP A 35 -8.46 -6.99 6.97
N LYS A 36 -8.12 -8.27 6.77
CA LYS A 36 -8.24 -9.15 5.59
C LYS A 36 -7.08 -9.28 4.61
N ARG A 37 -6.26 -8.28 4.30
CA ARG A 37 -5.11 -8.49 3.37
C ARG A 37 -3.90 -7.59 3.69
N LYS A 38 -2.79 -8.18 4.16
CA LYS A 38 -1.50 -7.52 4.47
C LYS A 38 -0.73 -7.09 3.20
N VAL A 39 -1.38 -6.35 2.31
CA VAL A 39 -0.89 -6.05 0.96
C VAL A 39 -0.97 -4.56 0.63
N SER A 40 0.00 -4.06 -0.11
CA SER A 40 -0.07 -2.77 -0.81
C SER A 40 -0.65 -2.97 -2.20
N LEU A 41 -1.67 -2.19 -2.54
CA LEU A 41 -2.24 -2.15 -3.88
C LEU A 41 -1.46 -1.17 -4.76
N LYS A 42 -1.15 -1.58 -5.99
CA LYS A 42 -0.73 -0.71 -7.07
C LYS A 42 -1.85 -0.68 -8.11
N VAL A 43 -2.31 0.52 -8.44
CA VAL A 43 -3.36 0.75 -9.44
C VAL A 43 -2.74 1.50 -10.62
N TYR A 44 -2.94 0.97 -11.81
CA TYR A 44 -2.45 1.49 -13.08
C TYR A 44 -3.66 1.87 -13.94
N ALA A 45 -3.83 3.16 -14.22
CA ALA A 45 -4.93 3.63 -15.05
C ALA A 45 -4.44 4.02 -16.45
N VAL A 46 -5.26 3.72 -17.46
CA VAL A 46 -5.02 4.13 -18.86
C VAL A 46 -6.27 4.88 -19.31
N GLY A 47 -6.24 6.20 -19.15
CA GLY A 47 -7.44 7.02 -19.25
C GLY A 47 -8.49 6.73 -18.15
N PRO A 48 -9.62 7.44 -18.15
CA PRO A 48 -10.58 7.42 -17.04
C PRO A 48 -11.47 6.16 -16.98
N TYR A 49 -11.37 5.28 -17.98
CA TYR A 49 -12.25 4.14 -18.16
C TYR A 49 -11.56 2.79 -17.95
N TYR A 50 -10.23 2.76 -17.85
CA TYR A 50 -9.47 1.54 -17.64
C TYR A 50 -8.55 1.69 -16.44
N ALA A 51 -8.65 0.75 -15.51
CA ALA A 51 -7.75 0.62 -14.36
C ALA A 51 -7.45 -0.85 -14.09
N HIS A 52 -6.16 -1.18 -14.05
CA HIS A 52 -5.64 -2.47 -13.61
C HIS A 52 -5.12 -2.34 -12.18
N ALA A 53 -5.28 -3.39 -11.36
CA ALA A 53 -4.76 -3.39 -10.00
C ALA A 53 -4.10 -4.71 -9.64
N GLU A 54 -3.03 -4.61 -8.87
CA GLU A 54 -2.29 -5.73 -8.33
C GLU A 54 -1.89 -5.45 -6.88
N ALA A 55 -1.81 -6.50 -6.09
CA ALA A 55 -1.37 -6.45 -4.70
C ALA A 55 0.04 -7.03 -4.58
N ARG A 56 0.81 -6.48 -3.63
CA ARG A 56 2.09 -7.03 -3.18
C ARG A 56 2.16 -6.96 -1.66
N LYS A 57 3.06 -7.69 -1.02
CA LYS A 57 3.26 -7.55 0.43
C LYS A 57 3.54 -6.10 0.81
N ALA A 58 2.91 -5.63 1.89
CA ALA A 58 3.12 -4.28 2.38
C ALA A 58 4.56 -4.11 2.91
N PRO A 59 5.30 -3.04 2.50
CA PRO A 59 6.70 -2.84 2.92
C PRO A 59 6.83 -2.63 4.43
N GLY A 60 5.81 -2.06 5.07
CA GLY A 60 5.77 -1.83 6.52
C GLY A 60 5.52 -3.07 7.38
N LEU A 61 5.38 -4.26 6.80
CA LEU A 61 5.12 -5.48 7.58
C LEU A 61 6.38 -5.99 8.27
N ASP A 62 7.42 -6.30 7.50
CA ASP A 62 8.69 -6.84 7.99
C ASP A 62 9.91 -6.39 7.14
N GLY A 63 9.70 -5.51 6.16
CA GLY A 63 10.74 -5.07 5.23
C GLY A 63 11.24 -6.13 4.25
N LYS A 64 10.72 -7.37 4.27
CA LYS A 64 11.18 -8.47 3.41
C LYS A 64 10.31 -8.60 2.16
N VAL A 65 10.92 -8.40 1.00
CA VAL A 65 10.28 -8.60 -0.31
C VAL A 65 10.07 -10.10 -0.56
N GLU A 66 8.83 -10.51 -0.80
CA GLU A 66 8.50 -11.86 -1.23
C GLU A 66 8.83 -12.04 -2.71
N ARG A 67 9.54 -13.13 -3.04
CA ARG A 67 9.97 -13.44 -4.41
C ARG A 67 9.59 -14.87 -4.81
N ASP A 68 9.30 -15.06 -6.09
CA ASP A 68 9.04 -16.37 -6.69
C ASP A 68 10.34 -17.14 -6.95
N SER A 69 10.22 -18.35 -7.52
CA SER A 69 11.37 -19.21 -7.87
C SER A 69 12.31 -18.61 -8.93
N HIS A 70 11.86 -17.61 -9.68
CA HIS A 70 12.65 -16.88 -10.67
C HIS A 70 13.22 -15.56 -10.10
N GLY A 71 13.01 -15.30 -8.81
CA GLY A 71 13.49 -14.10 -8.12
C GLY A 71 12.65 -12.83 -8.38
N LYS A 72 11.48 -12.93 -9.02
CA LYS A 72 10.58 -11.77 -9.23
C LYS A 72 9.73 -11.51 -7.99
N GLU A 73 9.41 -10.25 -7.72
CA GLU A 73 8.50 -9.88 -6.62
C GLU A 73 7.13 -10.54 -6.83
N VAL A 74 6.62 -11.21 -5.80
CA VAL A 74 5.31 -11.87 -5.85
C VAL A 74 4.20 -10.81 -5.89
N ARG A 75 3.31 -10.93 -6.87
CA ARG A 75 2.14 -10.06 -7.05
C ARG A 75 0.88 -10.88 -7.23
N TYR A 76 -0.22 -10.35 -6.68
CA TYR A 76 -1.54 -10.98 -6.70
C TYR A 76 -2.50 -10.12 -7.52
N PRO A 77 -3.25 -10.68 -8.48
CA PRO A 77 -4.22 -9.91 -9.25
C PRO A 77 -5.34 -9.39 -8.33
N VAL A 78 -5.77 -8.14 -8.56
CA VAL A 78 -6.87 -7.53 -7.79
C VAL A 78 -7.92 -6.99 -8.75
N ILE A 79 -9.16 -7.44 -8.52
CA ILE A 79 -10.32 -6.87 -9.19
C ILE A 79 -10.81 -5.70 -8.34
N LEU A 80 -10.71 -4.49 -8.89
CA LEU A 80 -11.23 -3.28 -8.24
C LEU A 80 -12.76 -3.33 -8.15
N SER A 81 -13.28 -2.97 -6.98
CA SER A 81 -14.69 -2.70 -6.76
C SER A 81 -15.15 -1.46 -7.55
N SER A 82 -16.46 -1.31 -7.74
CA SER A 82 -17.05 -0.13 -8.40
C SER A 82 -16.66 1.19 -7.70
N LYS A 83 -16.51 1.16 -6.37
CA LYS A 83 -16.07 2.31 -5.58
C LYS A 83 -14.61 2.67 -5.88
N GLU A 84 -13.72 1.69 -5.92
CA GLU A 84 -12.30 1.91 -6.23
C GLU A 84 -12.08 2.34 -7.68
N LYS A 85 -12.85 1.81 -8.64
CA LYS A 85 -12.85 2.28 -10.03
C LYS A 85 -13.25 3.75 -10.14
N THR A 86 -14.24 4.17 -9.36
CA THR A 86 -14.65 5.59 -9.29
C THR A 86 -13.53 6.46 -8.73
N ILE A 87 -12.81 5.99 -7.71
CA ILE A 87 -11.66 6.70 -7.15
C ILE A 87 -10.54 6.83 -8.20
N ALA A 88 -10.18 5.72 -8.86
CA ALA A 88 -9.15 5.73 -9.91
C ALA A 88 -9.51 6.71 -11.04
N ARG A 89 -10.77 6.71 -11.48
CA ARG A 89 -11.27 7.67 -12.48
C ARG A 89 -11.11 9.13 -12.02
N LYS A 90 -11.46 9.43 -10.78
CA LYS A 90 -11.32 10.80 -10.23
C LYS A 90 -9.87 11.26 -10.21
N VAL A 91 -8.93 10.37 -9.88
CA VAL A 91 -7.49 10.68 -9.90
C VAL A 91 -7.04 11.01 -11.33
N VAL A 92 -7.39 10.19 -12.32
CA VAL A 92 -7.00 10.41 -13.74
C VAL A 92 -7.61 11.69 -14.33
N ILE A 93 -8.78 12.12 -13.86
CA ILE A 93 -9.40 13.37 -14.34
C ILE A 93 -8.77 14.59 -13.66
N ALA A 94 -8.28 14.43 -12.43
CA ALA A 94 -7.75 15.53 -11.63
C ALA A 94 -6.28 15.87 -11.94
N PHE A 95 -5.52 14.92 -12.48
CA PHE A 95 -4.08 15.03 -12.78
C PHE A 95 -3.80 14.54 -14.19
#